data_AF-A0A328TM01-F1
#
_entry.id   AF-A0A328TM01-F1
#
_cell.length_a   1.000
_cell.length_b   1.000
_cell.length_c   1.000
_cell.angle_alpha   90.00
_cell.angle_beta   90.00
_cell.angle_gamma   90.00
#
_symmetry.space_group_name_H-M   'P 1'
#
loop_
_entity.id
_entity.type
_entity.pdbx_description
1 polymer ?
#
loop_
_entity_poly.entity_id
_entity_poly.type
_entity_poly.pdbx_seq_one_letter_code
_entity_poly.pdbx_strand_id
1 'polypeptide(L)'
;MQKSPVQRQVESHYPELASGLHLPKFARVIAPTEAVKSGNFSDPFRPRYAVDVQLLDADGIPDAQTPVYSAVPLPVPMAGNDSGMYQFSPEGTLVEVAFTDGRPDKPFIRQTVPDGTSLPDIKPGEQLQQQRAEVSQRVTQAGDWVRQTDQTISETSMARTVKADTENRELVSRETTIKATDKTSVIGTSTLMAGAIQQVSTGKFSQAIQGSRLATVGGNDELAVVENATVTIGMNLTEQIGQIRKSVAAVQQQIIAPVVWIGSGSINVAQLMLDTLDVVKQLAELTASHTHSNTGTPTNAGDIRSTGTKADTLNGKYSPVIGK
;
A
#
# COMPACT_ATOMS: atom_id res chain seq x y z
N MET A 1 -36.63 -65.41 18.43
CA MET A 1 -36.18 -66.78 18.04
C MET A 1 -35.09 -67.22 19.01
N GLN A 2 -35.07 -68.49 19.42
CA GLN A 2 -34.09 -69.00 20.38
C GLN A 2 -32.75 -69.27 19.67
N LYS A 3 -31.66 -68.65 20.13
CA LYS A 3 -30.32 -68.79 19.54
C LYS A 3 -29.82 -70.25 19.63
N SER A 4 -29.17 -70.73 18.56
CA SER A 4 -28.66 -72.11 18.53
C SER A 4 -27.56 -72.33 19.60
N PRO A 5 -27.32 -73.58 20.06
CA PRO A 5 -26.24 -73.86 21.01
C PRO A 5 -24.86 -73.40 20.52
N VAL A 6 -24.59 -73.59 19.23
CA VAL A 6 -23.35 -73.13 18.57
C VAL A 6 -23.27 -71.60 18.62
N GLN A 7 -24.35 -70.90 18.28
CA GLN A 7 -24.38 -69.44 18.31
C GLN A 7 -24.12 -68.90 19.73
N ARG A 8 -24.72 -69.50 20.76
CA ARG A 8 -24.48 -69.09 22.16
C ARG A 8 -23.05 -69.33 22.60
N GLN A 9 -22.45 -70.46 22.22
CA GLN A 9 -21.06 -70.76 22.55
C GLN A 9 -20.09 -69.78 21.87
N VAL A 10 -20.34 -69.46 20.59
CA VAL A 10 -19.57 -68.46 19.84
C VAL A 10 -19.71 -67.08 20.47
N GLU A 11 -20.93 -66.61 20.73
CA GLU A 11 -21.17 -65.30 21.34
C GLU A 11 -20.64 -65.19 22.79
N SER A 12 -20.51 -66.31 23.50
CA SER A 12 -19.88 -66.35 24.83
C SER A 12 -18.36 -66.18 24.78
N HIS A 13 -17.71 -66.68 23.73
CA HIS A 13 -16.26 -66.52 23.53
C HIS A 13 -15.92 -65.23 22.79
N TYR A 14 -16.87 -64.71 22.00
CA TYR A 14 -16.73 -63.52 21.15
C TYR A 14 -17.94 -62.59 21.36
N PRO A 15 -18.00 -61.85 22.48
CA PRO A 15 -19.12 -60.96 22.81
C PRO A 15 -19.40 -59.86 21.77
N GLU A 16 -18.39 -59.46 21.01
CA GLU A 16 -18.47 -58.52 19.89
C GLU A 16 -19.30 -59.07 18.71
N LEU A 17 -19.41 -60.39 18.58
CA LEU A 17 -20.29 -61.03 17.59
C LEU A 17 -21.75 -60.94 18.03
N ALA A 18 -22.01 -61.10 19.34
CA ALA A 18 -23.35 -60.98 19.91
C ALA A 18 -23.93 -59.57 19.77
N SER A 19 -23.07 -58.55 19.89
CA SER A 19 -23.42 -57.13 19.83
C SER A 19 -23.24 -56.51 18.43
N GLY A 20 -22.67 -57.28 17.49
CA GLY A 20 -22.37 -56.84 16.14
C GLY A 20 -21.30 -55.74 16.05
N LEU A 21 -20.51 -55.54 17.11
CA LEU A 21 -19.51 -54.46 17.21
C LEU A 21 -18.17 -54.80 16.54
N HIS A 22 -18.00 -56.05 16.11
CA HIS A 22 -16.92 -56.45 15.21
C HIS A 22 -17.02 -55.81 13.82
N LEU A 23 -18.22 -55.34 13.45
CA LEU A 23 -18.46 -54.59 12.24
C LEU A 23 -18.61 -53.10 12.56
N PRO A 24 -18.16 -52.22 11.65
CA PRO A 24 -18.47 -50.80 11.69
C PRO A 24 -19.99 -50.59 11.68
N LYS A 25 -20.46 -49.59 12.43
CA LYS A 25 -21.87 -49.18 12.48
C LYS A 25 -22.01 -47.74 12.02
N PHE A 26 -23.11 -47.43 11.36
CA PHE A 26 -23.46 -46.04 11.08
C PHE A 26 -24.07 -45.38 12.30
N ALA A 27 -23.80 -44.09 12.46
CA ALA A 27 -24.36 -43.27 13.52
C ALA A 27 -24.64 -41.85 13.00
N ARG A 28 -25.54 -41.13 13.65
CA ARG A 28 -25.76 -39.70 13.40
C ARG A 28 -25.16 -38.88 14.53
N VAL A 29 -24.47 -37.80 14.17
CA VAL A 29 -23.97 -36.81 15.14
C VAL A 29 -25.14 -36.10 15.80
N ILE A 30 -25.14 -36.04 17.13
CA ILE A 30 -26.13 -35.31 17.92
C ILE A 30 -25.60 -33.92 18.24
N ALA A 31 -24.39 -33.83 18.79
CA ALA A 31 -23.77 -32.55 19.13
C ALA A 31 -22.25 -32.69 19.30
N PRO A 32 -21.48 -31.60 19.10
CA PRO A 32 -20.12 -31.50 19.62
C PRO A 32 -20.10 -31.65 21.15
N THR A 33 -19.19 -32.45 21.69
CA THR A 33 -19.11 -32.69 23.14
C THR A 33 -18.67 -31.44 23.90
N GLU A 34 -17.61 -30.77 23.44
CA GLU A 34 -17.12 -29.51 24.00
C GLU A 34 -16.23 -28.74 23.00
N ALA A 35 -15.98 -27.46 23.26
CA ALA A 35 -15.01 -26.68 22.51
C ALA A 35 -13.57 -26.99 22.98
N VAL A 36 -12.63 -27.05 22.03
CA VAL A 36 -11.20 -27.31 22.30
C VAL A 36 -10.41 -26.00 22.26
N LYS A 37 -9.39 -25.87 23.12
CA LYS A 37 -8.42 -24.76 23.10
C LYS A 37 -6.99 -25.31 23.00
N SER A 38 -6.07 -24.52 22.46
CA SER A 38 -4.65 -24.91 22.39
C SER A 38 -4.11 -25.31 23.76
N GLY A 39 -3.28 -26.35 23.81
CA GLY A 39 -2.76 -26.96 25.04
C GLY A 39 -3.72 -27.94 25.73
N ASN A 40 -4.95 -28.10 25.22
CA ASN A 40 -5.82 -29.20 25.65
C ASN A 40 -5.26 -30.54 25.16
N PHE A 41 -5.10 -31.48 26.09
CA PHE A 41 -4.69 -32.84 25.77
C PHE A 41 -5.92 -33.72 25.49
N SER A 42 -5.82 -34.55 24.45
CA SER A 42 -6.80 -35.60 24.12
C SER A 42 -6.32 -36.93 24.68
N ASP A 43 -7.07 -37.50 25.60
CA ASP A 43 -6.79 -38.81 26.19
C ASP A 43 -8.04 -39.71 26.19
N PRO A 44 -7.91 -41.01 26.48
CA PRO A 44 -9.06 -41.93 26.47
C PRO A 44 -10.20 -41.57 27.42
N PHE A 45 -9.96 -40.79 28.48
CA PHE A 45 -10.99 -40.35 29.43
C PHE A 45 -11.66 -39.05 28.98
N ARG A 46 -10.93 -38.19 28.28
CA ARG A 46 -11.45 -36.94 27.73
C ARG A 46 -10.80 -36.63 26.38
N PRO A 47 -11.36 -37.15 25.27
CA PRO A 47 -10.82 -36.91 23.93
C PRO A 47 -10.95 -35.44 23.48
N ARG A 48 -11.97 -34.72 24.00
CA ARG A 48 -12.33 -33.32 23.71
C ARG A 48 -12.71 -33.03 22.27
N TYR A 49 -11.87 -33.39 21.30
CA TYR A 49 -12.20 -33.37 19.88
C TYR A 49 -13.07 -34.58 19.54
N ALA A 50 -14.32 -34.50 19.98
CA ALA A 50 -15.28 -35.58 19.95
C ALA A 50 -16.70 -35.05 19.78
N VAL A 51 -17.59 -35.95 19.39
CA VAL A 51 -19.02 -35.69 19.24
C VAL A 51 -19.81 -36.79 19.93
N ASP A 52 -21.03 -36.45 20.31
CA ASP A 52 -22.00 -37.42 20.79
C ASP A 52 -22.75 -37.99 19.56
N VAL A 53 -22.95 -39.31 19.54
CA VAL A 53 -23.55 -40.01 18.39
C VAL A 53 -24.62 -41.00 18.81
N GLN A 54 -25.65 -41.15 17.97
CA GLN A 54 -26.66 -42.19 18.08
C GLN A 54 -26.45 -43.23 16.99
N LEU A 55 -26.26 -44.50 17.35
CA LEU A 55 -26.14 -45.57 16.35
C LEU A 55 -27.44 -45.73 15.57
N LEU A 56 -27.31 -46.15 14.31
CA LEU A 56 -28.43 -46.47 13.44
C LEU A 56 -28.63 -47.98 13.34
N ASP A 57 -29.88 -48.40 13.16
CA ASP A 57 -30.24 -49.76 12.84
C ASP A 57 -29.97 -50.10 11.37
N ALA A 58 -30.37 -51.31 10.94
CA ALA A 58 -30.15 -51.78 9.58
C ALA A 58 -30.91 -50.96 8.51
N ASP A 59 -31.95 -50.24 8.91
CA ASP A 59 -32.77 -49.41 8.04
C ASP A 59 -32.31 -47.93 8.05
N GLY A 60 -31.25 -47.61 8.80
CA GLY A 60 -30.70 -46.26 8.91
C GLY A 60 -31.49 -45.35 9.88
N ILE A 61 -32.35 -45.92 10.71
CA ILE A 61 -33.13 -45.22 11.74
C ILE A 61 -32.36 -45.26 13.07
N PRO A 62 -32.41 -44.22 13.92
CA PRO A 62 -31.84 -44.26 15.26
C PRO A 62 -32.23 -45.53 16.04
N ASP A 63 -31.23 -46.34 16.40
CA ASP A 63 -31.45 -47.61 17.10
C ASP A 63 -31.79 -47.36 18.57
N ALA A 64 -33.09 -47.46 18.89
CA ALA A 64 -33.63 -47.27 20.23
C ALA A 64 -33.13 -48.29 21.26
N GLN A 65 -32.45 -49.37 20.84
CA GLN A 65 -31.83 -50.35 21.73
C GLN A 65 -30.42 -49.96 22.16
N THR A 66 -29.86 -48.88 21.60
CA THR A 66 -28.51 -48.41 21.90
C THR A 66 -28.55 -47.04 22.56
N PRO A 67 -27.74 -46.80 23.61
CA PRO A 67 -27.64 -45.49 24.21
C PRO A 67 -26.93 -44.51 23.27
N VAL A 68 -27.07 -43.22 23.55
CA VAL A 68 -26.18 -42.21 22.98
C VAL A 68 -24.76 -42.51 23.46
N TYR A 69 -23.83 -42.58 22.51
CA TYR A 69 -22.41 -42.67 22.80
C TYR A 69 -21.86 -41.25 22.92
N SER A 70 -21.49 -40.86 24.13
CA SER A 70 -20.90 -39.55 24.39
C SER A 70 -19.40 -39.55 24.11
N ALA A 71 -18.88 -38.38 23.72
CA ALA A 71 -17.45 -38.14 23.54
C ALA A 71 -16.74 -39.14 22.61
N VAL A 72 -17.40 -39.53 21.51
CA VAL A 72 -16.78 -40.39 20.50
C VAL A 72 -15.76 -39.58 19.70
N PRO A 73 -14.45 -39.95 19.70
CA PRO A 73 -13.40 -39.18 19.03
C PRO A 73 -13.66 -39.02 17.53
N LEU A 74 -13.47 -37.79 17.03
CA LEU A 74 -13.50 -37.48 15.60
C LEU A 74 -12.13 -37.81 14.95
N PRO A 75 -12.12 -38.25 13.68
CA PRO A 75 -10.87 -38.42 12.95
C PRO A 75 -10.24 -37.07 12.65
N VAL A 76 -8.90 -37.01 12.68
CA VAL A 76 -8.12 -35.83 12.31
C VAL A 76 -7.29 -36.16 11.06
N PRO A 77 -7.68 -35.66 9.88
CA PRO A 77 -6.81 -35.70 8.71
C PRO A 77 -5.51 -34.95 9.00
N MET A 78 -4.37 -35.54 8.62
CA MET A 78 -3.02 -34.98 8.84
C MET A 78 -2.68 -34.71 10.32
N ALA A 79 -3.00 -35.66 11.21
CA ALA A 79 -2.80 -35.54 12.65
C ALA A 79 -1.33 -35.34 13.09
N GLY A 80 -1.14 -34.56 14.15
CA GLY A 80 0.11 -34.40 14.89
C GLY A 80 -0.08 -33.51 16.13
N ASN A 81 0.98 -33.26 16.90
CA ASN A 81 0.89 -32.41 18.10
C ASN A 81 0.59 -30.97 17.70
N ASP A 82 -0.56 -30.44 18.14
CA ASP A 82 -1.07 -29.12 17.77
C ASP A 82 -1.12 -28.89 16.24
N SER A 83 -1.35 -29.96 15.45
CA SER A 83 -1.42 -29.90 13.99
C SER A 83 -2.50 -30.82 13.42
N GLY A 84 -3.07 -30.42 12.27
CA GLY A 84 -4.05 -31.21 11.53
C GLY A 84 -5.18 -30.36 10.95
N MET A 85 -6.10 -31.02 10.25
CA MET A 85 -7.33 -30.40 9.73
C MET A 85 -8.49 -30.71 10.68
N TYR A 86 -8.87 -29.73 11.50
CA TYR A 86 -9.94 -29.89 12.49
C TYR A 86 -11.24 -29.29 11.98
N GLN A 87 -12.31 -30.08 11.99
CA GLN A 87 -13.66 -29.65 11.69
C GLN A 87 -14.64 -30.51 12.49
N PHE A 88 -15.34 -29.89 13.43
CA PHE A 88 -16.47 -30.56 14.08
C PHE A 88 -17.53 -30.87 13.03
N SER A 89 -17.90 -32.15 12.95
CA SER A 89 -19.04 -32.58 12.15
C SER A 89 -20.31 -31.93 12.70
N PRO A 90 -21.11 -31.24 11.88
CA PRO A 90 -22.39 -30.68 12.31
C PRO A 90 -23.35 -31.75 12.81
N GLU A 91 -24.30 -31.36 13.67
CA GLU A 91 -25.45 -32.19 14.04
C GLU A 91 -26.14 -32.75 12.79
N GLY A 92 -26.54 -34.03 12.86
CA GLY A 92 -27.14 -34.77 11.76
C GLY A 92 -26.15 -35.38 10.76
N THR A 93 -24.84 -35.10 10.84
CA THR A 93 -23.84 -35.72 9.95
C THR A 93 -23.83 -37.25 10.12
N LEU A 94 -23.83 -37.98 9.01
CA LEU A 94 -23.67 -39.43 9.02
C LEU A 94 -22.19 -39.78 9.24
N VAL A 95 -21.92 -40.63 10.22
CA VAL A 95 -20.56 -41.08 10.54
C VAL A 95 -20.50 -42.58 10.65
N GLU A 96 -19.34 -43.13 10.29
CA GLU A 96 -19.04 -44.54 10.49
C GLU A 96 -18.24 -44.73 11.78
N VAL A 97 -18.81 -45.46 12.73
CA VAL A 97 -18.25 -45.73 14.05
C VAL A 97 -17.71 -47.16 14.09
N ALA A 98 -16.48 -47.31 14.60
CA ALA A 98 -15.91 -48.60 14.92
C ALA A 98 -15.59 -48.67 16.42
N PHE A 99 -15.36 -49.88 16.90
CA PHE A 99 -15.13 -50.18 18.31
C PHE A 99 -13.78 -50.85 18.46
N THR A 100 -12.84 -50.23 19.18
CA THR A 100 -11.51 -50.81 19.39
C THR A 100 -11.65 -52.17 20.07
N ASP A 101 -11.08 -53.22 19.46
CA ASP A 101 -11.19 -54.61 19.92
C ASP A 101 -12.65 -55.10 20.08
N GLY A 102 -13.61 -54.52 19.34
CA GLY A 102 -15.04 -54.85 19.45
C GLY A 102 -15.70 -54.39 20.76
N ARG A 103 -15.03 -53.53 21.52
CA ARG A 103 -15.49 -53.09 22.85
C ARG A 103 -16.50 -51.95 22.78
N PRO A 104 -17.69 -52.08 23.40
CA PRO A 104 -18.68 -51.01 23.45
C PRO A 104 -18.18 -49.72 24.09
N ASP A 105 -17.23 -49.80 25.04
CA ASP A 105 -16.71 -48.63 25.77
C ASP A 105 -15.59 -47.87 25.03
N LYS A 106 -15.18 -48.33 23.84
CA LYS A 106 -14.14 -47.70 23.03
C LYS A 106 -14.60 -47.40 21.59
N PRO A 107 -15.68 -46.63 21.40
CA PRO A 107 -16.07 -46.18 20.07
C PRO A 107 -15.09 -45.14 19.54
N PHE A 108 -14.92 -45.09 18.23
CA PHE A 108 -14.25 -43.99 17.52
C PHE A 108 -14.84 -43.83 16.12
N ILE A 109 -14.86 -42.60 15.61
CA ILE A 109 -15.35 -42.33 14.26
C ILE A 109 -14.19 -42.59 13.27
N ARG A 110 -14.44 -43.43 12.27
CA ARG A 110 -13.48 -43.71 11.20
C ARG A 110 -13.50 -42.64 10.12
N GLN A 111 -14.71 -42.22 9.74
CA GLN A 111 -14.93 -41.25 8.67
C GLN A 111 -16.33 -40.64 8.76
N THR A 112 -16.46 -39.45 8.18
CA THR A 112 -17.73 -38.80 7.87
C THR A 112 -18.21 -39.24 6.49
N VAL A 113 -19.50 -39.51 6.35
CA VAL A 113 -20.11 -39.91 5.08
C VAL A 113 -20.99 -38.76 4.57
N PRO A 114 -20.91 -38.38 3.29
CA PRO A 114 -21.66 -37.25 2.75
C PRO A 114 -23.18 -37.50 2.66
N ASP A 115 -23.63 -38.74 2.86
CA ASP A 115 -25.02 -39.14 2.70
C ASP A 115 -25.98 -38.32 3.60
N GLY A 116 -27.03 -37.79 2.99
CA GLY A 116 -27.98 -36.89 3.63
C GLY A 116 -27.50 -35.44 3.81
N THR A 117 -26.37 -35.04 3.22
CA THR A 117 -25.91 -33.64 3.21
C THR A 117 -25.94 -33.03 1.80
N SER A 118 -26.09 -31.71 1.71
CA SER A 118 -25.95 -30.98 0.44
C SER A 118 -24.48 -30.90 0.05
N LEU A 119 -24.16 -31.29 -1.19
CA LEU A 119 -22.80 -31.22 -1.70
C LEU A 119 -22.51 -29.85 -2.33
N PRO A 120 -21.28 -29.33 -2.21
CA PRO A 120 -20.85 -28.20 -3.00
C PRO A 120 -20.67 -28.59 -4.47
N ASP A 121 -20.70 -27.63 -5.37
CA ASP A 121 -20.28 -27.84 -6.76
C ASP A 121 -18.80 -28.22 -6.78
N ILE A 122 -18.48 -29.42 -7.27
CA ILE A 122 -17.11 -29.91 -7.43
C ILE A 122 -17.01 -30.85 -8.65
N LYS A 123 -15.98 -30.67 -9.48
CA LYS A 123 -15.72 -31.50 -10.66
C LYS A 123 -14.60 -32.50 -10.40
N PRO A 124 -14.57 -33.65 -11.11
CA PRO A 124 -13.43 -34.54 -11.08
C PRO A 124 -12.12 -33.82 -11.42
N GLY A 125 -11.11 -33.95 -10.54
CA GLY A 125 -9.80 -33.31 -10.67
C GLY A 125 -9.64 -31.99 -9.90
N GLU A 126 -10.71 -31.44 -9.33
CA GLU A 126 -10.63 -30.26 -8.46
C GLU A 126 -10.35 -30.64 -7.00
N GLN A 127 -9.82 -29.68 -6.24
CA GLN A 127 -9.73 -29.77 -4.78
C GLN A 127 -10.48 -28.60 -4.16
N LEU A 128 -11.26 -28.85 -3.10
CA LEU A 128 -12.13 -27.85 -2.50
C LEU A 128 -12.17 -28.01 -0.98
N GLN A 129 -11.76 -26.96 -0.28
CA GLN A 129 -12.06 -26.76 1.14
C GLN A 129 -13.11 -25.65 1.25
N GLN A 130 -14.28 -25.95 1.80
CA GLN A 130 -15.42 -25.04 1.80
C GLN A 130 -16.21 -25.12 3.10
N GLN A 131 -16.56 -23.94 3.65
CA GLN A 131 -17.55 -23.83 4.73
C GLN A 131 -18.95 -23.50 4.18
N ARG A 132 -19.01 -22.59 3.21
CA ARG A 132 -20.19 -22.21 2.40
C ARG A 132 -19.71 -21.66 1.05
N ALA A 133 -20.61 -21.46 0.08
CA ALA A 133 -20.21 -21.10 -1.30
C ALA A 133 -19.28 -19.88 -1.36
N GLU A 134 -19.52 -18.89 -0.51
CA GLU A 134 -18.77 -17.64 -0.44
C GLU A 134 -17.47 -17.73 0.36
N VAL A 135 -17.22 -18.85 1.06
CA VAL A 135 -16.06 -19.06 1.95
C VAL A 135 -15.36 -20.37 1.58
N SER A 136 -14.35 -20.26 0.72
CA SER A 136 -13.68 -21.43 0.14
C SER A 136 -12.22 -21.20 -0.26
N GLN A 137 -11.50 -22.32 -0.37
CA GLN A 137 -10.23 -22.44 -1.08
C GLN A 137 -10.37 -23.56 -2.11
N ARG A 138 -10.14 -23.23 -3.38
CA ARG A 138 -10.35 -24.12 -4.51
C ARG A 138 -9.11 -24.19 -5.39
N VAL A 139 -8.76 -25.40 -5.79
CA VAL A 139 -7.84 -25.66 -6.90
C VAL A 139 -8.67 -26.14 -8.09
N THR A 140 -8.66 -25.39 -9.19
CA THR A 140 -9.39 -25.76 -10.42
C THR A 140 -8.70 -26.91 -11.14
N GLN A 141 -9.38 -27.51 -12.12
CA GLN A 141 -8.78 -28.54 -12.97
C GLN A 141 -7.52 -28.05 -13.73
N ALA A 142 -7.44 -26.74 -14.03
CA ALA A 142 -6.28 -26.13 -14.67
C ALA A 142 -5.14 -25.81 -13.69
N GLY A 143 -5.38 -25.97 -12.38
CA GLY A 143 -4.41 -25.67 -11.32
C GLY A 143 -4.50 -24.25 -10.74
N ASP A 144 -5.54 -23.49 -11.07
CA ASP A 144 -5.74 -22.15 -10.51
C ASP A 144 -6.10 -22.24 -9.04
N TRP A 145 -5.50 -21.38 -8.23
CA TRP A 145 -5.85 -21.22 -6.82
C TRP A 145 -6.85 -20.07 -6.66
N VAL A 146 -8.02 -20.38 -6.13
CA VAL A 146 -9.06 -19.39 -5.81
C VAL A 146 -9.30 -19.40 -4.30
N ARG A 147 -9.12 -18.24 -3.67
CA ARG A 147 -9.44 -18.01 -2.26
C ARG A 147 -10.52 -16.94 -2.17
N GLN A 148 -11.63 -17.28 -1.55
CA GLN A 148 -12.79 -16.40 -1.42
C GLN A 148 -13.31 -16.37 0.02
N THR A 149 -13.72 -15.18 0.46
CA THR A 149 -14.47 -14.97 1.70
C THR A 149 -15.31 -13.71 1.58
N ASP A 150 -16.48 -13.71 2.19
CA ASP A 150 -17.34 -12.54 2.42
C ASP A 150 -17.01 -11.84 3.76
N GLN A 151 -15.98 -12.31 4.46
CA GLN A 151 -15.50 -11.79 5.74
C GLN A 151 -14.03 -11.34 5.62
N THR A 152 -13.30 -11.35 6.74
CA THR A 152 -11.93 -10.88 6.82
C THR A 152 -10.92 -11.96 6.43
N ILE A 153 -9.88 -11.56 5.69
CA ILE A 153 -8.63 -12.30 5.56
C ILE A 153 -7.59 -11.64 6.47
N SER A 154 -7.05 -12.39 7.43
CA SER A 154 -5.92 -11.97 8.27
C SER A 154 -4.70 -12.82 7.97
N GLU A 155 -3.57 -12.18 7.72
CA GLU A 155 -2.30 -12.84 7.40
C GLU A 155 -1.19 -12.24 8.25
N THR A 156 -0.40 -13.09 8.89
CA THR A 156 0.80 -12.69 9.65
C THR A 156 1.93 -13.61 9.22
N SER A 157 3.04 -13.03 8.78
CA SER A 157 4.21 -13.79 8.38
C SER A 157 5.49 -13.06 8.78
N MET A 158 6.55 -13.84 9.01
CA MET A 158 7.90 -13.28 9.22
C MET A 158 8.46 -12.69 7.93
N ALA A 159 8.20 -13.35 6.80
CA ALA A 159 8.61 -12.93 5.47
C ALA A 159 7.48 -13.20 4.47
N ARG A 160 7.38 -12.38 3.42
CA ARG A 160 6.46 -12.57 2.30
C ARG A 160 7.16 -12.19 1.00
N THR A 161 7.13 -13.08 0.03
CA THR A 161 7.62 -12.85 -1.33
C THR A 161 6.48 -13.09 -2.29
N VAL A 162 6.21 -12.12 -3.16
CA VAL A 162 5.21 -12.24 -4.22
C VAL A 162 5.93 -12.05 -5.55
N LYS A 163 5.79 -13.01 -6.46
CA LYS A 163 6.31 -12.95 -7.82
C LYS A 163 5.18 -13.32 -8.77
N ALA A 164 4.84 -12.41 -9.66
CA ALA A 164 3.80 -12.59 -10.66
C ALA A 164 4.16 -11.76 -11.91
N ASP A 165 3.73 -12.22 -13.07
CA ASP A 165 3.87 -11.44 -14.31
C ASP A 165 2.90 -10.24 -14.34
N THR A 166 1.77 -10.36 -13.64
CA THR A 166 0.76 -9.30 -13.51
C THR A 166 0.09 -9.38 -12.15
N GLU A 167 -0.12 -8.22 -11.51
CA GLU A 167 -0.88 -8.06 -10.27
C GLU A 167 -1.90 -6.93 -10.46
N ASN A 168 -3.17 -7.21 -10.15
CA ASN A 168 -4.23 -6.21 -10.11
C ASN A 168 -4.83 -6.14 -8.70
N ARG A 169 -5.12 -4.93 -8.22
CA ARG A 169 -5.70 -4.69 -6.89
C ARG A 169 -6.78 -3.62 -6.99
N GLU A 170 -8.02 -4.01 -6.74
CA GLU A 170 -9.16 -3.12 -6.60
C GLU A 170 -9.56 -3.04 -5.13
N LEU A 171 -9.52 -1.84 -4.56
CA LEU A 171 -9.70 -1.59 -3.12
C LEU A 171 -10.48 -0.29 -2.93
N VAL A 172 -11.36 -0.26 -1.93
CA VAL A 172 -12.02 0.98 -1.50
C VAL A 172 -11.07 1.87 -0.70
N SER A 173 -10.24 1.26 0.15
CA SER A 173 -9.25 1.95 0.99
C SER A 173 -8.00 1.08 1.19
N ARG A 174 -6.83 1.72 1.28
CA ARG A 174 -5.56 1.05 1.61
C ARG A 174 -4.78 1.90 2.61
N GLU A 175 -4.41 1.29 3.73
CA GLU A 175 -3.41 1.83 4.66
C GLU A 175 -2.15 0.98 4.60
N THR A 176 -0.98 1.59 4.68
CA THR A 176 0.29 0.87 4.72
C THR A 176 1.27 1.62 5.61
N THR A 177 1.74 0.96 6.66
CA THR A 177 2.75 1.52 7.57
C THR A 177 4.06 0.77 7.39
N ILE A 178 5.10 1.48 6.96
CA ILE A 178 6.46 0.96 6.84
C ILE A 178 7.30 1.59 7.95
N LYS A 179 7.79 0.77 8.89
CA LYS A 179 8.56 1.26 10.05
C LYS A 179 10.02 1.57 9.73
N ALA A 180 10.52 1.07 8.61
CA ALA A 180 11.90 1.23 8.17
C ALA A 180 11.91 1.72 6.72
N THR A 181 12.58 0.99 5.83
CA THR A 181 12.77 1.39 4.43
C THR A 181 11.65 0.85 3.53
N ASP A 182 11.05 1.73 2.74
CA ASP A 182 10.26 1.36 1.56
C ASP A 182 11.09 1.65 0.30
N LYS A 183 11.20 0.66 -0.60
CA LYS A 183 11.91 0.79 -1.87
C LYS A 183 10.99 0.35 -3.00
N THR A 184 10.58 1.32 -3.81
CA THR A 184 9.85 1.08 -5.06
C THR A 184 10.76 1.35 -6.24
N SER A 185 10.84 0.42 -7.19
CA SER A 185 11.58 0.56 -8.44
C SER A 185 10.67 0.23 -9.60
N VAL A 186 10.35 1.23 -10.42
CA VAL A 186 9.57 1.07 -11.65
C VAL A 186 10.50 1.37 -12.81
N ILE A 187 10.80 0.35 -13.63
CA ILE A 187 11.68 0.50 -14.79
C ILE A 187 10.96 1.21 -15.95
N GLY A 188 9.65 0.98 -16.07
CA GLY A 188 8.78 1.73 -16.96
C GLY A 188 8.22 2.99 -16.32
N THR A 189 7.07 3.42 -16.80
CA THR A 189 6.37 4.59 -16.28
C THR A 189 5.59 4.28 -15.00
N SER A 190 5.68 5.18 -14.01
CA SER A 190 4.79 5.18 -12.85
C SER A 190 3.82 6.36 -12.96
N THR A 191 2.53 6.09 -12.86
CA THR A 191 1.46 7.10 -12.94
C THR A 191 0.68 7.14 -11.63
N LEU A 192 0.43 8.34 -11.12
CA LEU A 192 -0.41 8.58 -9.94
C LEU A 192 -1.51 9.57 -10.31
N MET A 193 -2.76 9.11 -10.29
CA MET A 193 -3.94 9.96 -10.38
C MET A 193 -4.64 9.93 -9.03
N ALA A 194 -4.71 11.08 -8.35
CA ALA A 194 -5.30 11.20 -7.03
C ALA A 194 -6.04 12.54 -6.90
N GLY A 195 -7.10 12.57 -6.10
CA GLY A 195 -7.81 13.81 -5.80
C GLY A 195 -6.96 14.81 -5.00
N ALA A 196 -6.07 14.30 -4.14
CA ALA A 196 -5.08 15.09 -3.41
C ALA A 196 -3.81 14.25 -3.15
N ILE A 197 -2.65 14.93 -3.08
CA ILE A 197 -1.36 14.34 -2.74
C ILE A 197 -0.71 15.21 -1.67
N GLN A 198 -0.28 14.58 -0.57
CA GLN A 198 0.50 15.23 0.49
C GLN A 198 1.82 14.49 0.66
N GLN A 199 2.93 15.21 0.53
CA GLN A 199 4.28 14.68 0.71
C GLN A 199 4.94 15.45 1.85
N VAL A 200 5.20 14.77 2.95
CA VAL A 200 5.83 15.36 4.14
C VAL A 200 7.07 14.55 4.45
N SER A 201 8.21 15.24 4.57
CA SER A 201 9.46 14.65 5.01
C SER A 201 10.00 15.46 6.19
N THR A 202 10.30 14.78 7.29
CA THR A 202 11.04 15.39 8.41
C THR A 202 12.54 15.41 8.17
N GLY A 203 13.01 14.60 7.22
CA GLY A 203 14.39 14.53 6.78
C GLY A 203 14.59 15.23 5.45
N LYS A 204 15.58 14.75 4.68
CA LYS A 204 15.85 15.26 3.34
C LYS A 204 14.76 14.82 2.37
N PHE A 205 14.39 15.70 1.45
CA PHE A 205 13.56 15.40 0.29
C PHE A 205 14.30 15.80 -0.97
N SER A 206 14.36 14.92 -1.96
CA SER A 206 15.06 15.16 -3.22
C SER A 206 14.23 14.65 -4.39
N GLN A 207 14.05 15.49 -5.39
CA GLN A 207 13.42 15.12 -6.67
C GLN A 207 14.41 15.45 -7.79
N ALA A 208 14.79 14.44 -8.56
CA ALA A 208 15.71 14.59 -9.69
C ALA A 208 15.00 14.19 -10.98
N ILE A 209 15.11 15.03 -12.01
CA ILE A 209 14.43 14.86 -13.30
C ILE A 209 15.50 15.05 -14.38
N GLN A 210 15.84 13.97 -15.10
CA GLN A 210 16.84 14.02 -16.17
C GLN A 210 16.28 14.63 -17.46
N GLY A 211 14.99 14.40 -17.72
CA GLY A 211 14.27 14.97 -18.85
C GLY A 211 13.64 16.32 -18.51
N SER A 212 12.41 16.54 -18.98
CA SER A 212 11.67 17.78 -18.74
C SER A 212 10.79 17.70 -17.49
N ARG A 213 10.65 18.83 -16.79
CA ARG A 213 9.65 19.04 -15.74
C ARG A 213 8.59 20.01 -16.26
N LEU A 214 7.32 19.62 -16.23
CA LEU A 214 6.18 20.52 -16.41
C LEU A 214 5.42 20.60 -15.09
N ALA A 215 5.23 21.81 -14.58
CA ALA A 215 4.41 22.08 -13.40
C ALA A 215 3.40 23.17 -13.77
N THR A 216 2.12 22.84 -13.63
CA THR A 216 1.01 23.77 -13.87
C THR A 216 0.21 23.87 -12.59
N VAL A 217 0.07 25.08 -12.05
CA VAL A 217 -0.67 25.36 -10.83
C VAL A 217 -1.80 26.32 -11.19
N GLY A 218 -3.05 25.89 -11.02
CA GLY A 218 -4.22 26.73 -11.30
C GLY A 218 -4.55 27.71 -10.16
N GLY A 219 -4.00 27.47 -8.97
CA GLY A 219 -4.13 28.33 -7.78
C GLY A 219 -2.79 28.95 -7.39
N ASN A 220 -2.51 28.99 -6.09
CA ASN A 220 -1.27 29.55 -5.55
C ASN A 220 -0.16 28.49 -5.49
N ASP A 221 1.07 28.91 -5.79
CA ASP A 221 2.29 28.14 -5.53
C ASP A 221 3.14 28.93 -4.52
N GLU A 222 3.39 28.34 -3.35
CA GLU A 222 4.11 28.98 -2.24
C GLU A 222 5.42 28.26 -1.96
N LEU A 223 6.52 29.02 -1.96
CA LEU A 223 7.85 28.53 -1.62
C LEU A 223 8.42 29.34 -0.46
N ALA A 224 8.68 28.67 0.65
CA ALA A 224 9.36 29.23 1.82
C ALA A 224 10.66 28.48 2.06
N VAL A 225 11.78 29.19 2.06
CA VAL A 225 13.12 28.64 2.32
C VAL A 225 13.76 29.48 3.42
N VAL A 226 14.16 28.82 4.51
CA VAL A 226 14.74 29.48 5.70
C VAL A 226 16.20 29.85 5.46
N GLU A 227 16.92 28.99 4.75
CA GLU A 227 18.32 29.19 4.41
C GLU A 227 18.46 29.66 2.95
N ASN A 228 19.23 28.95 2.15
CA ASN A 228 19.58 29.37 0.80
C ASN A 228 18.68 28.71 -0.24
N ALA A 229 18.19 29.50 -1.19
CA ALA A 229 17.62 29.01 -2.44
C ALA A 229 18.58 29.34 -3.60
N THR A 230 19.01 28.32 -4.33
CA THR A 230 19.88 28.47 -5.51
C THR A 230 19.14 28.01 -6.75
N VAL A 231 19.11 28.85 -7.78
CA VAL A 231 18.51 28.53 -9.08
C VAL A 231 19.58 28.72 -10.16
N THR A 232 19.94 27.64 -10.84
CA THR A 232 20.89 27.66 -11.96
C THR A 232 20.16 27.35 -13.25
N ILE A 233 20.16 28.30 -14.18
CA ILE A 233 19.53 28.15 -15.51
C ILE A 233 20.63 28.19 -16.56
N GLY A 234 20.77 27.10 -17.33
CA GLY A 234 21.84 26.97 -18.33
C GLY A 234 21.60 27.76 -19.63
N MET A 235 20.36 28.24 -19.83
CA MET A 235 19.96 29.06 -20.99
C MET A 235 19.14 30.26 -20.52
N ASN A 236 17.89 30.40 -20.98
CA ASN A 236 17.04 31.55 -20.68
C ASN A 236 16.15 31.30 -19.47
N LEU A 237 16.01 32.32 -18.62
CA LEU A 237 14.96 32.42 -17.62
C LEU A 237 13.96 33.48 -18.09
N THR A 238 12.69 33.10 -18.25
CA THR A 238 11.60 34.02 -18.57
C THR A 238 10.63 34.10 -17.40
N GLU A 239 10.51 35.27 -16.79
CA GLU A 239 9.53 35.55 -15.74
C GLU A 239 8.47 36.52 -16.28
N GLN A 240 7.22 36.07 -16.36
CA GLN A 240 6.09 36.94 -16.74
C GLN A 240 5.20 37.17 -15.52
N ILE A 241 5.18 38.41 -15.03
CA ILE A 241 4.44 38.80 -13.83
C ILE A 241 3.31 39.74 -14.23
N GLY A 242 2.05 39.31 -14.04
CA GLY A 242 0.87 40.09 -14.45
C GLY A 242 0.59 41.34 -13.60
N GLN A 243 1.15 41.40 -12.39
CA GLN A 243 1.01 42.54 -11.48
C GLN A 243 2.39 43.05 -11.03
N ILE A 244 2.80 42.76 -9.79
CA ILE A 244 3.98 43.34 -9.18
C ILE A 244 5.06 42.28 -8.98
N ARG A 245 6.27 42.54 -9.49
CA ARG A 245 7.47 41.84 -9.04
C ARG A 245 8.08 42.62 -7.87
N LYS A 246 7.97 42.09 -6.65
CA LYS A 246 8.57 42.68 -5.45
C LYS A 246 9.84 41.91 -5.08
N SER A 247 11.00 42.57 -5.19
CA SER A 247 12.29 42.01 -4.80
C SER A 247 12.89 42.91 -3.72
N VAL A 248 13.07 42.37 -2.51
CA VAL A 248 13.51 43.12 -1.33
C VAL A 248 14.67 42.38 -0.69
N ALA A 249 15.84 43.02 -0.67
CA ALA A 249 17.01 42.52 0.04
C ALA A 249 17.29 43.42 1.25
N ALA A 250 17.63 42.81 2.40
CA ALA A 250 17.96 43.56 3.62
C ALA A 250 19.34 44.23 3.56
N VAL A 251 20.28 43.63 2.82
CA VAL A 251 21.67 44.10 2.73
C VAL A 251 21.97 44.64 1.34
N GLN A 252 21.84 43.81 0.30
CA GLN A 252 22.19 44.19 -1.06
C GLN A 252 21.37 43.41 -2.10
N GLN A 253 20.90 44.13 -3.12
CA GLN A 253 20.40 43.55 -4.37
C GLN A 253 21.52 43.66 -5.42
N GLN A 254 21.87 42.54 -6.07
CA GLN A 254 22.83 42.53 -7.19
C GLN A 254 22.11 42.13 -8.47
N ILE A 255 22.27 42.93 -9.53
CA ILE A 255 21.85 42.63 -10.89
C ILE A 255 23.10 42.74 -11.75
N ILE A 256 23.68 41.60 -12.11
CA ILE A 256 24.98 41.53 -12.78
C ILE A 256 24.79 40.86 -14.13
N ALA A 257 25.10 41.60 -15.19
CA ALA A 257 25.15 41.13 -16.57
C ALA A 257 26.18 41.95 -17.33
N PRO A 258 26.72 41.45 -18.46
CA PRO A 258 27.55 42.27 -19.35
C PRO A 258 26.85 43.56 -19.77
N VAL A 259 25.53 43.50 -19.97
CA VAL A 259 24.67 44.64 -20.30
C VAL A 259 23.37 44.52 -19.50
N VAL A 260 22.96 45.62 -18.85
CA VAL A 260 21.75 45.69 -18.02
C VAL A 260 20.71 46.59 -18.69
N TRP A 261 19.47 46.08 -18.76
CA TRP A 261 18.30 46.81 -19.23
C TRP A 261 17.24 46.87 -18.13
N ILE A 262 16.82 48.07 -17.77
CA ILE A 262 15.78 48.30 -16.74
C ILE A 262 14.75 49.25 -17.33
N GLY A 263 13.56 48.76 -17.67
CA GLY A 263 12.49 49.60 -18.19
C GLY A 263 11.52 48.82 -19.07
N SER A 264 11.06 49.45 -20.16
CA SER A 264 10.13 48.86 -21.13
C SER A 264 10.88 48.25 -22.32
N GLY A 265 10.18 47.67 -23.30
CA GLY A 265 10.80 47.19 -24.53
C GLY A 265 11.44 48.27 -25.41
N SER A 266 11.18 49.56 -25.12
CA SER A 266 11.70 50.70 -25.90
C SER A 266 12.48 51.71 -25.06
N ILE A 267 12.38 51.67 -23.73
CA ILE A 267 13.01 52.63 -22.83
C ILE A 267 13.84 51.87 -21.79
N ASN A 268 15.15 52.11 -21.79
CA ASN A 268 16.02 51.74 -20.67
C ASN A 268 16.20 52.94 -19.74
N VAL A 269 15.63 52.88 -18.54
CA VAL A 269 15.75 53.93 -17.53
C VAL A 269 17.20 54.16 -17.11
N ALA A 270 18.07 53.15 -17.21
CA ALA A 270 19.50 53.33 -16.93
C ALA A 270 20.20 54.26 -17.94
N GLN A 271 19.71 54.33 -19.18
CA GLN A 271 20.25 55.21 -20.23
C GLN A 271 20.11 56.70 -19.84
N LEU A 272 19.07 57.05 -19.06
CA LEU A 272 18.88 58.40 -18.55
C LEU A 272 20.11 58.92 -17.76
N MET A 273 20.87 58.03 -17.11
CA MET A 273 22.09 58.42 -16.40
C MET A 273 23.17 58.92 -17.36
N LEU A 274 23.31 58.29 -18.53
CA LEU A 274 24.26 58.70 -19.57
C LEU A 274 23.77 59.96 -20.27
N ASP A 275 22.47 60.01 -20.61
CA ASP A 275 21.87 61.18 -21.25
C ASP A 275 22.01 62.43 -20.36
N THR A 276 21.91 62.25 -19.03
CA THR A 276 22.16 63.33 -18.06
C THR A 276 23.62 63.79 -18.07
N LEU A 277 24.59 62.87 -18.19
CA LEU A 277 26.01 63.25 -18.32
C LEU A 277 26.25 64.07 -19.59
N ASP A 278 25.60 63.72 -20.69
CA ASP A 278 25.69 64.45 -21.95
C ASP A 278 25.09 65.86 -21.84
N VAL A 279 23.94 66.00 -21.16
CA VAL A 279 23.34 67.32 -20.86
C VAL A 279 24.27 68.16 -19.96
N VAL A 280 24.87 67.57 -18.93
CA VAL A 280 25.83 68.27 -18.04
C VAL A 280 27.05 68.77 -18.81
N LYS A 281 27.57 67.96 -19.74
CA LYS A 281 28.66 68.38 -20.63
C LYS A 281 28.26 69.58 -21.49
N GLN A 282 27.10 69.50 -22.15
CA GLN A 282 26.59 70.60 -22.98
C GLN A 282 26.42 71.87 -22.16
N LEU A 283 25.91 71.76 -20.93
CA LEU A 283 25.78 72.89 -20.01
C LEU A 283 27.14 73.49 -19.64
N ALA A 284 28.15 72.66 -19.37
CA ALA A 284 29.51 73.14 -19.08
C ALA A 284 30.11 73.87 -20.28
N GLU A 285 29.92 73.36 -21.49
CA GLU A 285 30.39 74.00 -22.73
C GLU A 285 29.70 75.34 -22.99
N LEU A 286 28.37 75.39 -22.86
CA LEU A 286 27.58 76.62 -22.97
C LEU A 286 27.99 77.63 -21.89
N THR A 287 28.21 77.18 -20.65
CA THR A 287 28.62 78.07 -19.55
C THR A 287 30.04 78.59 -19.76
N ALA A 288 30.97 77.76 -20.23
CA ALA A 288 32.33 78.21 -20.51
C ALA A 288 32.41 79.17 -21.71
N SER A 289 31.41 79.13 -22.59
CA SER A 289 31.35 79.97 -23.80
C SER A 289 30.45 81.19 -23.65
N HIS A 290 29.69 81.33 -22.57
CA HIS A 290 28.84 82.51 -22.37
C HIS A 290 29.68 83.79 -22.25
N THR A 291 29.09 84.93 -22.61
CA THR A 291 29.76 86.22 -22.56
C THR A 291 28.82 87.30 -22.02
N HIS A 292 29.39 88.30 -21.35
CA HIS A 292 28.70 89.56 -21.06
C HIS A 292 29.28 90.67 -21.93
N SER A 293 28.45 91.66 -22.29
CA SER A 293 28.86 92.77 -23.16
C SER A 293 29.99 93.64 -22.60
N ASN A 294 30.20 93.64 -21.29
CA ASN A 294 31.17 94.48 -20.60
C ASN A 294 32.38 93.73 -20.00
N THR A 295 32.33 92.40 -19.84
CA THR A 295 33.41 91.62 -19.20
C THR A 295 33.93 90.45 -20.02
N GLY A 296 33.29 90.08 -21.14
CA GLY A 296 33.70 88.95 -21.98
C GLY A 296 33.32 87.58 -21.40
N THR A 297 34.06 86.53 -21.76
CA THR A 297 33.89 85.16 -21.22
C THR A 297 34.33 85.04 -19.77
N PRO A 298 33.86 84.02 -19.01
CA PRO A 298 34.35 83.73 -17.67
C PRO A 298 35.87 83.58 -17.61
N THR A 299 36.49 84.16 -16.58
CA THR A 299 37.94 84.05 -16.33
C THR A 299 38.38 82.63 -16.01
N ASN A 300 37.46 81.77 -15.57
CA ASN A 300 37.66 80.35 -15.26
C ASN A 300 37.08 79.39 -16.33
N ALA A 301 36.86 79.85 -17.57
CA ALA A 301 36.24 79.05 -18.63
C ALA A 301 36.95 77.70 -18.92
N GLY A 302 38.28 77.64 -18.77
CA GLY A 302 39.05 76.40 -18.91
C GLY A 302 38.65 75.34 -17.88
N ASP A 303 38.53 75.74 -16.61
CA ASP A 303 38.10 74.85 -15.52
C ASP A 303 36.66 74.38 -15.71
N ILE A 304 35.79 75.25 -16.22
CA ILE A 304 34.41 74.89 -16.55
C ILE A 304 34.40 73.81 -17.65
N ARG A 305 35.16 73.97 -18.74
CA ARG A 305 35.26 72.93 -19.78
C ARG A 305 35.83 71.62 -19.25
N SER A 306 36.82 71.69 -18.36
CA SER A 306 37.37 70.49 -17.70
C SER A 306 36.30 69.68 -16.97
N THR A 307 35.25 70.33 -16.47
CA THR A 307 34.09 69.64 -15.88
C THR A 307 33.30 68.84 -16.91
N GLY A 308 33.14 69.36 -18.14
CA GLY A 308 32.54 68.60 -19.25
C GLY A 308 33.36 67.37 -19.65
N THR A 309 34.69 67.47 -19.67
CA THR A 309 35.58 66.32 -19.92
C THR A 309 35.45 65.23 -18.86
N LYS A 310 35.17 65.59 -17.60
CA LYS A 310 34.88 64.60 -16.54
C LYS A 310 33.58 63.84 -16.83
N ALA A 311 32.54 64.51 -17.32
CA ALA A 311 31.29 63.85 -17.74
C ALA A 311 31.53 62.83 -18.86
N ASP A 312 32.32 63.17 -19.89
CA ASP A 312 32.70 62.22 -20.95
C ASP A 312 33.42 60.98 -20.39
N THR A 313 34.34 61.18 -19.45
CA THR A 313 35.09 60.08 -18.82
C THR A 313 34.15 59.13 -18.06
N LEU A 314 33.16 59.67 -17.35
CA LEU A 314 32.16 58.87 -16.65
C LEU A 314 31.24 58.15 -17.65
N ASN A 315 30.83 58.81 -18.73
CA ASN A 315 30.02 58.18 -19.79
C ASN A 315 30.77 56.97 -20.38
N GLY A 316 32.06 57.14 -20.73
CA GLY A 316 32.91 56.04 -21.20
C GLY A 316 33.05 54.89 -20.20
N LYS A 317 33.09 55.19 -18.89
CA LYS A 317 33.18 54.17 -17.83
C LYS A 317 31.91 53.34 -17.66
N TYR A 318 30.73 53.97 -17.72
CA TYR A 318 29.45 53.33 -17.39
C TYR A 318 28.66 52.84 -18.61
N SER A 319 28.86 53.43 -19.79
CA SER A 319 28.15 53.04 -21.00
C SER A 319 28.29 51.56 -21.43
N PRO A 320 29.40 50.84 -21.15
CA PRO A 320 29.50 49.44 -21.56
C PRO A 320 28.52 48.49 -20.88
N VAL A 321 28.00 48.85 -19.69
CA VAL A 321 27.10 48.00 -18.90
C VAL A 321 25.62 48.40 -19.01
N ILE A 322 25.31 49.47 -19.73
CA ILE A 322 23.94 49.97 -19.92
C ILE A 322 23.48 49.59 -21.33
N GLY A 323 22.35 48.89 -21.42
CA GLY A 323 21.74 48.56 -22.71
C GLY A 323 21.26 49.81 -23.42
N LYS A 324 21.56 49.94 -24.72
CA LYS A 324 21.18 51.08 -25.55
C LYS A 324 20.00 50.72 -26.46
#